data_AF-A0A7J9LNH9-F1
#
_entry.id   AF-A0A7J9LNH9-F1
#
_cell.length_a   1.000
_cell.length_b   1.000
_cell.length_c   1.000
_cell.angle_alpha   90.00
_cell.angle_beta   90.00
_cell.angle_gamma   90.00
#
_symmetry.space_group_name_H-M   'P 1'
#
loop_
_entity.id
_entity.type
_entity.pdbx_description
1 polymer ?
#
loop_
_entity_poly.entity_id
_entity_poly.type
_entity_poly.pdbx_seq_one_letter_code
_entity_poly.pdbx_strand_id
1 'polypeptide(L)' 'MCLLDSLINEAEDVKEMRDTGILYNRLGSDEEVAKLFNQMNTDDLQSPWTFLAFVGAITALLLGALQTYYAIYQPK' A
#
# COMPACT_ATOMS: atom_id res chain seq x y z
N MET A 1 8.71 -15.44 2.80
CA MET A 1 7.53 -14.70 3.29
C MET A 1 7.59 -13.33 2.64
N CYS A 2 7.00 -13.17 1.45
CA CYS A 2 6.99 -11.90 0.75
C CYS A 2 5.53 -11.52 0.54
N LEU A 3 4.93 -10.90 1.55
CA LEU A 3 3.52 -10.48 1.50
C LEU A 3 3.26 -9.58 0.28
N LEU A 4 4.21 -8.71 -0.08
CA LEU A 4 4.12 -7.81 -1.23
C LEU A 4 4.26 -8.52 -2.58
N ASP A 5 5.14 -9.52 -2.67
CA ASP A 5 5.29 -10.38 -3.87
C ASP A 5 4.03 -11.24 -4.12
N SER A 6 3.27 -11.50 -3.05
CA SER A 6 1.98 -12.19 -3.11
C SER A 6 0.78 -11.24 -3.27
N LEU A 7 0.97 -9.93 -3.11
CA LEU A 7 -0.10 -8.93 -3.16
C LEU A 7 -0.10 -8.14 -4.47
N ILE A 8 1.08 -7.84 -5.01
CA ILE A 8 1.28 -7.06 -6.23
C ILE A 8 2.43 -7.74 -6.95
N ASN A 9 2.11 -8.72 -7.79
CA ASN A 9 3.09 -9.38 -8.64
C ASN A 9 2.88 -8.98 -10.10
N GLU A 10 1.61 -8.87 -10.49
CA GLU A 10 1.16 -8.59 -11.86
C GLU A 10 0.31 -7.30 -11.90
N ALA A 11 0.17 -6.71 -13.09
CA ALA A 11 -0.69 -5.53 -13.30
C ALA A 11 -2.16 -5.80 -12.96
N GLU A 12 -2.58 -7.07 -13.00
CA GLU A 12 -3.95 -7.51 -12.70
C GLU A 12 -4.28 -7.37 -11.20
N ASP A 13 -3.32 -7.68 -10.31
CA ASP A 13 -3.49 -7.49 -8.87
C ASP A 13 -3.64 -6.00 -8.52
N VAL A 14 -2.87 -5.14 -9.20
CA VAL A 14 -2.94 -3.68 -9.03
C VAL A 14 -4.31 -3.14 -9.47
N LYS A 15 -4.85 -3.68 -10.57
CA LYS A 15 -6.16 -3.31 -11.07
C LYS A 15 -7.26 -3.69 -10.07
N GLU A 16 -7.18 -4.87 -9.47
CA GLU A 16 -8.12 -5.30 -8.43
C GLU A 16 -8.02 -4.43 -7.16
N MET A 17 -6.80 -4.04 -6.77
CA MET A 17 -6.58 -3.10 -5.66
C MET A 17 -7.08 -1.68 -5.94
N ARG A 18 -7.06 -1.23 -7.19
CA ARG A 18 -7.64 0.04 -7.60
C ARG A 18 -9.15 0.00 -7.56
N ASP A 19 -9.75 -1.05 -8.10
CA ASP A 19 -11.20 -1.20 -8.17
C ASP A 19 -11.82 -1.44 -6.77
N THR A 20 -11.07 -2.05 -5.84
CA THR A 20 -11.45 -2.15 -4.41
C THR A 20 -11.23 -0.85 -3.62
N GLY A 21 -10.61 0.16 -4.22
CA GLY A 21 -10.34 1.46 -3.59
C GLY A 21 -9.20 1.44 -2.56
N ILE A 22 -8.44 0.35 -2.48
CA ILE A 22 -7.27 0.20 -1.61
C ILE A 22 -6.11 1.04 -2.15
N LEU A 23 -5.98 1.13 -3.48
CA LEU A 23 -4.89 1.84 -4.15
C LEU A 23 -5.45 2.92 -5.08
N TYR A 24 -5.20 4.20 -4.78
CA TYR A 24 -5.64 5.33 -5.60
C TYR A 24 -4.52 5.69 -6.60
N ASN A 25 -4.51 4.99 -7.74
CA ASN A 25 -3.47 5.17 -8.77
C ASN A 25 -3.67 6.49 -9.53
N ARG A 26 -2.88 7.51 -9.19
CA ARG A 26 -2.78 8.80 -9.91
C ARG A 26 -1.41 9.00 -10.61
N LEU A 27 -0.55 7.99 -10.57
CA LEU A 27 0.87 8.12 -10.90
C LEU A 27 1.31 7.37 -12.18
N GLY A 28 0.50 6.48 -12.77
CA GLY A 28 0.86 5.77 -14.00
C GLY A 28 -0.07 4.61 -14.35
N SER A 29 0.31 3.77 -15.31
CA SER A 29 -0.44 2.53 -15.64
C SER A 29 -0.33 1.48 -14.52
N ASP A 30 -1.30 0.57 -14.42
CA ASP A 30 -1.29 -0.52 -13.42
C ASP A 30 0.01 -1.38 -13.52
N GLU A 31 0.56 -1.48 -14.72
CA GLU A 31 1.82 -2.18 -15.01
C GLU A 31 3.06 -1.43 -14.50
N GLU A 32 3.06 -0.09 -14.56
CA GLU A 32 4.16 0.72 -13.99
C GLU A 32 4.14 0.66 -12.47
N VAL A 33 2.94 0.67 -11.88
CA VAL A 33 2.78 0.50 -10.44
C VAL A 33 3.27 -0.88 -10.01
N ALA A 34 2.85 -1.96 -10.69
CA ALA A 34 3.36 -3.31 -10.41
C ALA A 34 4.89 -3.38 -10.51
N LYS A 35 5.47 -2.76 -11.54
CA LYS A 35 6.92 -2.73 -11.75
C LYS A 35 7.67 -1.93 -10.68
N LEU A 36 7.11 -0.82 -10.20
CA LEU A 36 7.67 -0.07 -9.07
C LEU A 36 7.63 -0.89 -7.78
N PHE A 37 6.53 -1.58 -7.50
CA PHE A 37 6.41 -2.45 -6.33
C PHE A 37 7.37 -3.64 -6.40
N ASN A 38 7.47 -4.30 -7.55
CA ASN A 38 8.41 -5.39 -7.78
C ASN A 38 9.86 -4.92 -7.65
N GLN A 39 10.20 -3.73 -8.16
CA GLN A 39 11.54 -3.14 -8.06
C GLN A 39 11.89 -2.75 -6.61
N MET A 40 10.93 -2.19 -5.85
CA MET A 40 11.11 -1.91 -4.42
C MET A 40 11.26 -3.20 -3.59
N ASN A 41 10.63 -4.28 -4.02
CA ASN A 41 10.69 -5.58 -3.36
C ASN A 41 12.04 -6.30 -3.63
N THR A 42 12.62 -6.09 -4.81
CA THR A 42 13.92 -6.68 -5.19
C THR A 42 15.13 -6.05 -4.51
N ASP A 43 15.07 -4.79 -4.07
CA ASP A 43 16.28 -4.09 -3.61
C ASP A 43 16.55 -4.17 -2.09
N ASP A 44 15.57 -4.31 -1.18
CA ASP A 44 15.90 -4.25 0.26
C ASP A 44 14.86 -4.78 1.29
N LEU A 45 13.91 -5.65 0.92
CA LEU A 45 12.96 -6.19 1.92
C LEU A 45 13.50 -7.32 2.79
N GLN A 46 14.79 -7.67 2.67
CA GLN A 46 15.43 -8.68 3.49
C GLN A 46 15.76 -8.21 4.92
N SER A 47 15.81 -6.89 5.16
CA SER A 47 16.08 -6.34 6.49
C SER A 47 14.79 -6.23 7.33
N PRO A 48 14.73 -6.84 8.53
CA PRO A 48 13.58 -6.76 9.44
C PRO A 48 13.14 -5.32 9.75
N TRP A 49 14.07 -4.37 9.67
CA TRP A 49 13.82 -2.96 9.97
C TRP A 49 13.00 -2.24 8.90
N THR A 50 13.21 -2.56 7.63
CA THR A 50 12.47 -1.97 6.50
C THR A 50 11.00 -2.42 6.52
N PHE A 51 10.76 -3.68 6.86
CA PHE A 51 9.41 -4.21 7.09
C PHE A 51 8.69 -3.48 8.23
N LEU A 52 9.36 -3.28 9.37
CA LEU A 52 8.79 -2.55 10.51
C LEU A 52 8.49 -1.09 10.16
N ALA A 53 9.35 -0.42 9.38
CA ALA A 53 9.11 0.95 8.93
C ALA A 53 7.87 1.05 8.03
N PHE A 54 7.71 0.09 7.10
CA PHE A 54 6.56 0.06 6.20
C PHE A 54 5.25 -0.23 6.94
N VAL A 55 5.24 -1.24 7.82
CA VAL A 55 4.08 -1.55 8.67
C VAL A 55 3.75 -0.36 9.58
N GLY A 56 4.77 0.29 10.14
CA GLY A 56 4.61 1.51 10.93
C GLY A 56 3.96 2.64 10.13
N ALA A 57 4.40 2.86 8.89
CA ALA A 57 3.86 3.89 8.02
C ALA A 57 2.39 3.61 7.63
N ILE A 58 2.05 2.38 7.25
CA ILE A 58 0.66 1.99 6.95
C ILE A 58 -0.21 2.16 8.20
N THR A 59 0.27 1.72 9.37
CA THR A 59 -0.48 1.85 10.63
C THR A 59 -0.71 3.31 10.98
N ALA A 60 0.29 4.17 10.81
CA ALA A 60 0.17 5.60 11.05
C ALA A 60 -0.84 6.26 10.08
N LEU A 61 -0.83 5.87 8.80
CA LEU A 61 -1.79 6.36 7.80
C LEU A 61 -3.22 5.91 8.13
N LEU A 62 -3.43 4.64 8.49
CA LEU A 62 -4.73 4.12 8.88
C LEU A 62 -5.26 4.80 10.16
N LEU A 63 -4.40 5.01 11.16
CA LEU A 63 -4.75 5.76 12.36
C LEU A 63 -5.11 7.22 12.04
N GLY A 64 -4.38 7.88 11.13
CA GLY A 64 -4.66 9.24 10.70
C GLY A 64 -5.99 9.36 9.94
N ALA A 65 -6.27 8.40 9.05
CA ALA A 65 -7.54 8.31 8.34
C ALA A 65 -8.71 8.06 9.31
N LEU A 66 -8.54 7.13 10.27
CA LEU A 66 -9.54 6.83 11.29
C LEU A 66 -9.81 8.04 12.20
N GLN A 67 -8.77 8.74 12.64
CA GLN A 67 -8.91 9.98 13.42
C GLN A 67 -9.68 11.03 12.64
N THR A 68 -9.35 11.23 11.37
CA THR A 68 -10.04 12.20 10.49
C THR A 68 -11.50 11.80 10.29
N TYR A 69 -11.76 10.51 10.09
CA TYR A 69 -13.11 9.96 9.95
C TYR A 69 -13.96 10.23 11.19
N TYR A 70 -13.46 9.90 12.39
CA TYR A 70 -14.19 10.18 13.63
C TYR A 70 -14.37 11.69 13.87
N ALA A 71 -13.37 12.52 13.59
CA ALA A 71 -13.48 13.97 13.77
C ALA A 71 -14.56 14.60 12.87
N ILE A 72 -14.77 14.07 11.65
CA ILE A 72 -15.79 14.55 10.71
C ILE A 72 -17.16 13.96 11.01
N TYR A 73 -17.24 12.67 11.34
CA TYR A 73 -18.51 11.95 11.48
C TYR A 73 -19.05 11.87 12.91
N GLN A 74 -18.40 12.42 13.93
CA GLN A 74 -19.05 12.64 15.23
C GLN A 74 -19.94 13.89 15.15
N PRO A 75 -21.29 13.74 15.05
CA PRO A 75 -22.18 14.87 15.25
C PRO A 75 -22.13 15.20 16.75
N LYS A 76 -22.01 16.48 17.07
CA LYS A 76 -22.08 16.97 18.46
C LYS A 76 -23.39 16.59 19.13
#